data_AF-A0A258K809-F1
#
_entry.id   AF-A0A258K809-F1
#
_cell.length_a   1.000
_cell.length_b   1.000
_cell.length_c   1.000
_cell.angle_alpha   90.00
_cell.angle_beta   90.00
_cell.angle_gamma   90.00
#
_symmetry.space_group_name_H-M   'P 1'
#
loop_
_entity.id
_entity.type
_entity.pdbx_description
1 polymer ?
#
loop_
_entity_poly.entity_id
_entity_poly.type
_entity_poly.pdbx_seq_one_letter_code
_entity_poly.pdbx_strand_id
1 'polypeptide(L)'
;AADHGLAVQIYATMPLLSHLADLIAASAAPTILDHFAGAKAAAGLEQPGFADLLHLLAGGKVWVKLSGAYRASSVPGHTDLDPIARTLITARPDRLVWASDWPHTGGGKERAERGPFALEPFRDIDDAGALRQLRTWCGDAATFHAILCANAARLFAFPF
;
A
#
# COMPACT_ATOMS: atom_id res chain seq x y z
N ALA A 1 2.90 -14.39 -15.55
CA ALA A 1 1.82 -13.82 -14.70
C ALA A 1 0.60 -13.46 -15.54
N ALA A 2 0.75 -12.55 -16.52
CA ALA A 2 -0.35 -12.12 -17.40
C ALA A 2 -1.07 -13.28 -18.09
N ASP A 3 -0.33 -14.21 -18.71
CA ASP A 3 -0.90 -15.38 -19.42
C ASP A 3 -1.72 -16.33 -18.52
N HIS A 4 -1.61 -16.17 -17.20
CA HIS A 4 -2.33 -16.96 -16.20
C HIS A 4 -3.36 -16.12 -15.43
N GLY A 5 -3.64 -14.89 -15.85
CA GLY A 5 -4.56 -13.98 -15.14
C GLY A 5 -4.06 -13.56 -13.75
N LEU A 6 -2.76 -13.69 -13.48
CA LEU A 6 -2.16 -13.35 -12.19
C LEU A 6 -1.60 -11.92 -12.17
N ALA A 7 -1.59 -11.34 -10.98
CA ALA A 7 -0.91 -10.08 -10.68
C ALA A 7 0.49 -10.32 -10.08
N VAL A 8 1.37 -9.33 -10.24
CA VAL A 8 2.67 -9.29 -9.56
C VAL A 8 2.55 -8.35 -8.36
N GLN A 9 2.86 -8.82 -7.16
CA GLN A 9 2.86 -8.01 -5.95
C GLN A 9 4.29 -7.66 -5.54
N ILE A 10 4.56 -6.38 -5.27
CA ILE A 10 5.88 -5.86 -4.94
C ILE A 10 5.81 -5.08 -3.63
N TYR A 11 6.69 -5.44 -2.70
CA TYR A 11 7.06 -4.61 -1.57
C TYR A 11 8.52 -4.19 -1.71
N ALA A 12 8.76 -2.89 -1.87
CA ALA A 12 10.08 -2.31 -2.10
C ALA A 12 10.14 -0.89 -1.51
N THR A 13 11.34 -0.33 -1.41
CA THR A 13 11.52 1.08 -1.06
C THR A 13 11.14 1.98 -2.23
N MET A 14 10.72 3.22 -1.95
CA MET A 14 10.35 4.18 -3.00
C MET A 14 11.45 4.39 -4.06
N PRO A 15 12.75 4.52 -3.68
CA PRO A 15 13.80 4.63 -4.69
C PRO A 15 13.89 3.39 -5.59
N LEU A 16 13.77 2.18 -5.04
CA LEU A 16 13.80 0.96 -5.86
C LEU A 16 12.59 0.90 -6.80
N LEU A 17 11.40 1.29 -6.35
CA LEU A 17 10.22 1.35 -7.22
C LEU A 17 10.39 2.34 -8.37
N SER A 18 10.99 3.50 -8.13
CA SER A 18 11.34 4.47 -9.18
C SER A 18 12.27 3.85 -10.24
N HIS A 19 13.30 3.11 -9.81
CA HIS A 19 14.19 2.39 -10.74
C HIS A 19 13.49 1.28 -11.52
N LEU A 20 12.37 0.74 -11.01
CA LEU A 20 11.56 -0.27 -11.67
C LEU A 20 10.41 0.32 -12.49
N ALA A 21 10.25 1.65 -12.54
CA ALA A 21 9.06 2.28 -13.10
C ALA A 21 8.81 1.90 -14.57
N ASP A 22 9.84 1.92 -15.41
CA ASP A 22 9.72 1.54 -16.82
C ASP A 22 9.35 0.06 -17.00
N LEU A 23 9.92 -0.82 -16.18
CA LEU A 23 9.58 -2.25 -16.18
C LEU A 23 8.13 -2.48 -15.75
N ILE A 24 7.67 -1.76 -14.73
CA ILE A 24 6.28 -1.81 -14.26
C ILE A 24 5.34 -1.28 -15.33
N ALA A 25 5.68 -0.17 -15.99
CA ALA A 25 4.87 0.42 -17.05
C ALA A 25 4.73 -0.49 -18.28
N ALA A 26 5.80 -1.23 -18.61
CA ALA A 26 5.85 -2.19 -19.70
C ALA A 26 5.21 -3.56 -19.36
N SER A 27 4.98 -3.86 -18.08
CA SER A 27 4.37 -5.13 -17.66
C SER A 27 2.96 -5.30 -18.23
N ALA A 28 2.71 -6.46 -18.83
CA ALA A 28 1.37 -6.89 -19.23
C ALA A 28 0.54 -7.38 -18.03
N ALA A 29 1.20 -7.79 -16.93
CA ALA A 29 0.51 -8.22 -15.72
C ALA A 29 0.21 -7.00 -14.82
N PRO A 30 -0.96 -6.95 -14.16
CA PRO A 30 -1.24 -5.95 -13.14
C PRO A 30 -0.17 -5.99 -12.05
N THR A 31 0.32 -4.83 -11.65
CA THR A 31 1.28 -4.72 -10.54
C THR A 31 0.57 -4.16 -9.30
N ILE A 32 0.77 -4.80 -8.15
CA ILE A 32 0.21 -4.38 -6.85
C ILE A 32 1.37 -3.94 -5.97
N LEU A 33 1.34 -2.70 -5.51
CA LEU A 33 2.36 -2.11 -4.64
C LEU A 33 1.88 -2.14 -3.19
N ASP A 34 2.63 -2.83 -2.33
CA ASP A 34 2.27 -3.00 -0.93
C ASP A 34 2.57 -1.73 -0.09
N HIS A 35 1.79 -1.56 0.97
CA HIS A 35 2.03 -0.60 2.06
C HIS A 35 2.37 0.83 1.60
N PHE A 36 1.41 1.51 0.97
CA PHE A 36 1.59 2.85 0.40
C PHE A 36 2.74 2.91 -0.62
N ALA A 37 2.97 1.80 -1.33
CA ALA A 37 4.09 1.63 -2.26
C ALA A 37 5.46 1.92 -1.60
N GLY A 38 5.62 1.57 -0.33
CA GLY A 38 6.88 1.80 0.39
C GLY A 38 7.19 3.27 0.73
N ALA A 39 6.22 4.17 0.55
CA ALA A 39 6.32 5.58 0.93
C ALA A 39 6.63 5.73 2.42
N LYS A 40 7.35 6.79 2.78
CA LYS A 40 7.64 7.13 4.17
C LYS A 40 7.02 8.49 4.50
N ALA A 41 6.21 8.53 5.56
CA ALA A 41 5.54 9.75 6.03
C ALA A 41 6.55 10.88 6.27
N ALA A 42 7.66 10.56 6.96
CA ALA A 42 8.72 11.50 7.27
C ALA A 42 9.43 12.10 6.04
N ALA A 43 9.36 11.46 4.87
CA ALA A 43 9.95 11.96 3.64
C ALA A 43 8.97 12.82 2.81
N GLY A 44 7.69 12.84 3.17
CA GLY A 44 6.66 13.67 2.54
C GLY A 44 6.34 13.28 1.10
N LEU A 45 5.66 14.19 0.39
CA LEU A 45 5.22 13.99 -1.00
C LEU A 45 6.36 14.20 -2.01
N GLU A 46 7.37 14.99 -1.64
CA GLU A 46 8.55 15.28 -2.48
C GLU A 46 9.64 14.20 -2.39
N GLN A 47 9.34 13.06 -1.75
CA GLN A 47 10.31 11.98 -1.62
C GLN A 47 10.67 11.40 -3.01
N PRO A 48 11.95 11.07 -3.24
CA PRO A 48 12.38 10.51 -4.52
C PRO A 48 11.56 9.27 -4.91
N GLY A 49 10.97 9.30 -6.11
CA GLY A 49 10.15 8.23 -6.68
C GLY A 49 8.64 8.38 -6.45
N PHE A 50 8.17 9.29 -5.60
CA PHE A 50 6.73 9.46 -5.37
C PHE A 50 6.01 10.02 -6.59
N ALA A 51 6.64 10.93 -7.33
CA ALA A 51 6.11 11.42 -8.61
C ALA A 51 5.95 10.29 -9.65
N ASP A 52 6.92 9.37 -9.74
CA ASP A 52 6.85 8.21 -10.63
C ASP A 52 5.71 7.27 -10.22
N LEU A 53 5.54 7.04 -8.92
CA LEU A 53 4.39 6.31 -8.39
C LEU A 53 3.06 6.94 -8.83
N LEU A 54 2.92 8.26 -8.67
CA LEU A 54 1.71 8.96 -9.10
C LEU A 54 1.49 8.84 -10.61
N HIS A 55 2.55 8.89 -11.41
CA HIS A 55 2.47 8.70 -12.86
C HIS A 55 1.99 7.29 -13.23
N LEU A 56 2.58 6.25 -12.63
CA LEU A 56 2.18 4.85 -12.83
C LEU A 56 0.73 4.60 -12.38
N LEU A 57 0.35 5.17 -11.23
CA LEU A 57 -0.99 5.06 -10.68
C LEU A 57 -2.02 5.75 -11.58
N ALA A 58 -1.74 6.99 -12.00
CA ALA A 58 -2.58 7.76 -12.91
C ALA A 58 -2.77 7.07 -14.27
N GLY A 59 -1.71 6.43 -14.79
CA GLY A 59 -1.75 5.59 -15.99
C GLY A 59 -2.48 4.26 -15.82
N GLY A 60 -2.92 3.91 -14.60
CA GLY A 60 -3.62 2.67 -14.29
C GLY A 60 -2.74 1.42 -14.39
N LYS A 61 -1.41 1.59 -14.36
CA LYS A 61 -0.42 0.50 -14.46
C LYS A 61 -0.24 -0.25 -13.14
N VAL A 62 -0.52 0.43 -12.03
CA VAL A 62 -0.38 -0.14 -10.69
C VAL A 62 -1.67 -0.03 -9.89
N TRP A 63 -1.78 -0.93 -8.93
CA TRP A 63 -2.66 -0.84 -7.78
C TRP A 63 -1.81 -0.51 -6.55
N VAL A 64 -2.36 0.21 -5.58
CA VAL A 64 -1.67 0.48 -4.32
C VAL A 64 -2.50 -0.03 -3.15
N LYS A 65 -1.86 -0.76 -2.23
CA LYS A 65 -2.49 -1.16 -0.98
C LYS A 65 -2.29 -0.10 0.10
N LEU A 66 -3.38 0.47 0.58
CA LEU A 66 -3.41 1.27 1.81
C LEU A 66 -3.43 0.29 2.99
N SER A 67 -2.25 -0.14 3.44
CA SER A 67 -2.09 -1.22 4.41
C SER A 67 -0.85 -1.01 5.27
N GLY A 68 -0.81 -1.62 6.46
CA GLY A 68 0.39 -1.61 7.31
C GLY A 68 0.92 -0.20 7.59
N ALA A 69 0.05 0.75 7.99
CA ALA A 69 0.42 2.15 8.21
C ALA A 69 1.62 2.33 9.16
N TYR A 70 1.75 1.46 10.16
CA TYR A 70 2.91 1.38 11.06
C TYR A 70 4.25 1.07 10.37
N ARG A 71 4.25 0.65 9.11
CA ARG A 71 5.47 0.47 8.29
C ARG A 71 5.92 1.75 7.59
N ALA A 72 5.00 2.71 7.42
CA ALA A 72 5.22 3.96 6.67
C ALA A 72 5.25 5.20 7.59
N SER A 73 4.62 5.12 8.76
CA SER A 73 4.54 6.16 9.78
C SER A 73 5.50 5.92 10.95
N SER A 74 5.84 6.99 11.67
CA SER A 74 6.55 6.94 12.96
C SER A 74 5.75 7.49 14.14
N VAL A 75 4.51 7.93 13.94
CA VAL A 75 3.70 8.56 14.99
C VAL A 75 2.51 7.68 15.40
N PRO A 76 2.09 7.70 16.69
CA PRO A 76 0.87 7.04 17.12
C PRO A 76 -0.34 7.51 16.31
N GLY A 77 -1.17 6.57 15.85
CA GLY A 77 -2.34 6.88 15.03
C GLY A 77 -2.04 7.28 13.58
N HIS A 78 -0.77 7.30 13.17
CA HIS A 78 -0.32 7.46 11.78
C HIS A 78 -0.85 8.69 11.03
N THR A 79 -1.11 9.79 11.73
CA THR A 79 -1.67 11.03 11.13
C THR A 79 -0.68 11.72 10.18
N ASP A 80 0.61 11.42 10.29
CA ASP A 80 1.66 11.83 9.36
C ASP A 80 1.51 11.21 7.95
N LEU A 81 0.70 10.16 7.78
CA LEU A 81 0.36 9.59 6.47
C LEU A 81 -0.78 10.30 5.76
N ASP A 82 -1.52 11.19 6.43
CA ASP A 82 -2.66 11.88 5.84
C ASP A 82 -2.37 12.51 4.46
N PRO A 83 -1.24 13.23 4.26
CA PRO A 83 -0.92 13.80 2.95
C PRO A 83 -0.72 12.74 1.86
N ILE A 84 -0.02 11.65 2.18
CA ILE A 84 0.28 10.56 1.24
C ILE A 84 -1.03 9.83 0.87
N ALA A 85 -1.81 9.43 1.87
CA ALA A 85 -3.05 8.69 1.66
C ALA A 85 -4.04 9.51 0.83
N ARG A 86 -4.25 10.78 1.19
CA ARG A 86 -5.17 11.68 0.46
C ARG A 86 -4.70 11.96 -0.96
N THR A 87 -3.39 12.12 -1.18
CA THR A 87 -2.84 12.32 -2.53
C THR A 87 -3.09 11.09 -3.42
N LEU A 88 -2.85 9.88 -2.90
CA LEU A 88 -3.12 8.63 -3.65
C LEU A 88 -4.61 8.47 -3.96
N ILE A 89 -5.48 8.70 -2.96
CA ILE A 89 -6.95 8.63 -3.12
C ILE A 89 -7.43 9.64 -4.15
N THR A 90 -6.93 10.88 -4.09
CA THR A 90 -7.30 11.92 -5.06
C THR A 90 -6.80 11.57 -6.46
N ALA A 91 -5.61 10.98 -6.57
CA ALA A 91 -5.02 10.64 -7.85
C ALA A 91 -5.85 9.59 -8.59
N ARG A 92 -6.14 8.43 -7.97
CA ARG A 92 -6.93 7.33 -8.58
C ARG A 92 -7.58 6.42 -7.53
N PRO A 93 -8.75 6.80 -6.98
CA PRO A 93 -9.38 6.02 -5.91
C PRO A 93 -9.80 4.61 -6.37
N ASP A 94 -10.07 4.43 -7.66
CA ASP A 94 -10.46 3.15 -8.25
C ASP A 94 -9.30 2.13 -8.37
N ARG A 95 -8.05 2.55 -8.11
CA ARG A 95 -6.85 1.72 -8.14
C ARG A 95 -6.24 1.46 -6.76
N LEU A 96 -7.00 1.73 -5.71
CA LEU A 96 -6.57 1.51 -4.33
C LEU A 96 -7.35 0.37 -3.69
N VAL A 97 -6.67 -0.41 -2.86
CA VAL A 97 -7.30 -1.44 -2.02
C VAL A 97 -6.82 -1.29 -0.58
N TRP A 98 -7.59 -1.76 0.39
CA TRP A 98 -7.18 -1.82 1.79
C TRP A 98 -6.83 -3.24 2.20
N ALA A 99 -5.88 -3.38 3.14
CA ALA A 99 -5.59 -4.65 3.82
C ALA A 99 -5.05 -4.37 5.24
N SER A 100 -5.33 -5.27 6.19
CA SER A 100 -4.89 -5.12 7.58
C SER A 100 -3.38 -5.27 7.77
N ASP A 101 -2.73 -6.09 6.93
CA ASP A 101 -1.37 -6.59 7.16
C ASP A 101 -1.25 -7.47 8.43
N TRP A 102 -2.35 -8.10 8.83
CA TRP A 102 -2.36 -9.14 9.87
C TRP A 102 -1.41 -10.30 9.48
N PRO A 103 -0.63 -10.90 10.41
CA PRO A 103 -0.66 -10.72 11.87
C PRO A 103 0.26 -9.61 12.41
N HIS A 104 0.55 -8.58 11.62
CA HIS A 104 1.34 -7.42 12.06
C HIS A 104 2.77 -7.74 12.52
N THR A 105 3.46 -8.58 11.75
CA THR A 105 4.83 -9.05 12.02
C THR A 105 5.86 -7.92 12.10
N GLY A 106 6.93 -8.14 12.89
CA GLY A 106 8.16 -7.36 13.00
C GLY A 106 8.81 -6.90 11.70
N GLY A 107 9.76 -5.97 11.87
CA GLY A 107 10.67 -5.57 10.81
C GLY A 107 11.78 -6.61 10.62
N GLY A 108 12.37 -6.65 9.42
CA GLY A 108 13.48 -7.57 9.13
C GLY A 108 14.73 -7.34 9.99
N LYS A 109 15.01 -6.08 10.40
CA LYS A 109 16.19 -5.74 11.23
C LYS A 109 16.17 -6.47 12.58
N GLU A 110 15.03 -6.43 13.27
CA GLU A 110 14.87 -7.11 14.55
C GLU A 110 14.96 -8.64 14.40
N ARG A 111 14.63 -9.20 13.24
CA ARG A 111 14.76 -10.65 12.98
C ARG A 111 16.23 -11.06 12.82
N ALA A 112 17.04 -10.25 12.15
CA ALA A 112 18.46 -10.50 11.99
C ALA A 112 19.20 -10.57 13.35
N GLU A 113 18.79 -9.74 14.31
CA GLU A 113 19.36 -9.71 15.66
C GLU A 113 18.91 -10.89 16.54
N ARG A 114 17.67 -11.37 16.36
CA ARG A 114 17.07 -12.41 17.21
C ARG A 114 17.44 -13.85 16.80
N GLY A 115 17.92 -14.05 15.57
CA GLY A 115 18.24 -15.38 15.03
C GLY A 115 17.01 -16.18 14.56
N PRO A 116 17.21 -17.27 13.79
CA PRO A 116 16.15 -17.93 13.03
C PRO A 116 15.14 -18.73 13.87
N PHE A 117 15.44 -19.01 15.14
CA PHE A 117 14.60 -19.81 16.04
C PHE A 117 13.84 -18.99 17.08
N ALA A 118 14.06 -17.68 17.14
CA ALA A 118 13.37 -16.82 18.08
C ALA A 118 11.93 -16.57 17.62
N LEU A 119 10.98 -16.67 18.57
CA LEU A 119 9.59 -16.32 18.31
C LEU A 119 9.46 -14.81 18.11
N GLU A 120 8.87 -14.43 16.97
CA GLU A 120 8.60 -13.03 16.64
C GLU A 120 7.30 -12.58 17.33
N PRO A 121 7.34 -11.54 18.19
CA PRO A 121 6.12 -10.93 18.68
C PRO A 121 5.43 -10.16 17.56
N PHE A 122 4.10 -10.19 17.57
CA PHE A 122 3.27 -9.37 16.71
C PHE A 122 3.11 -7.96 17.28
N ARG A 123 2.92 -6.95 16.42
CA ARG A 123 2.50 -5.62 16.88
C ARG A 123 1.07 -5.70 17.42
N ASP A 124 0.82 -4.97 18.49
CA ASP A 124 -0.52 -4.67 18.96
C ASP A 124 -1.09 -3.52 18.12
N ILE A 125 -1.94 -3.85 17.14
CA ILE A 125 -2.53 -2.91 16.18
C ILE A 125 -4.05 -2.90 16.33
N ASP A 126 -4.63 -1.71 16.51
CA ASP A 126 -6.09 -1.51 16.44
C ASP A 126 -6.55 -1.50 14.97
N ASP A 127 -6.90 -2.66 14.43
CA ASP A 127 -7.46 -2.80 13.07
C ASP A 127 -8.75 -1.98 12.88
N ALA A 128 -9.59 -1.88 13.90
CA ALA A 128 -10.79 -1.05 13.83
C ALA A 128 -10.41 0.44 13.73
N GLY A 129 -9.35 0.86 14.41
CA GLY A 129 -8.71 2.16 14.28
C GLY A 129 -8.19 2.42 12.88
N ALA A 130 -7.51 1.44 12.27
CA ALA A 130 -7.04 1.54 10.89
C ALA A 130 -8.20 1.73 9.88
N LEU A 131 -9.33 1.05 10.08
CA LEU A 131 -10.53 1.24 9.25
C LEU A 131 -11.18 2.62 9.46
N ARG A 132 -11.23 3.12 10.70
CA ARG A 132 -11.68 4.49 10.98
C ARG A 132 -10.79 5.52 10.29
N GLN A 133 -9.47 5.32 10.31
CA GLN A 133 -8.52 6.17 9.61
C GLN A 133 -8.70 6.15 8.09
N LEU A 134 -8.90 4.97 7.49
CA LEU A 134 -9.21 4.85 6.06
C LEU A 134 -10.46 5.68 5.70
N ARG A 135 -11.52 5.60 6.51
CA ARG A 135 -12.74 6.38 6.30
C ARG A 135 -12.46 7.89 6.33
N THR A 136 -11.63 8.35 7.27
CA THR A 136 -11.20 9.75 7.34
C THR A 136 -10.42 10.21 6.10
N TRP A 137 -9.56 9.35 5.54
CA TRP A 137 -8.84 9.67 4.30
C TRP A 137 -9.76 9.72 3.08
N CYS A 138 -10.72 8.80 2.98
CA CYS A 138 -11.65 8.73 1.85
C CYS A 138 -12.56 9.95 1.75
N GLY A 139 -12.96 10.54 2.88
CA GLY A 139 -13.84 11.72 2.92
C GLY A 139 -15.32 11.43 2.60
N ASP A 140 -15.62 10.37 1.86
CA ASP A 140 -16.98 9.94 1.55
C ASP A 140 -17.16 8.40 1.61
N ALA A 141 -18.42 7.97 1.73
CA ALA A 141 -18.76 6.56 1.89
C ALA A 141 -18.59 5.73 0.60
N ALA A 142 -18.72 6.34 -0.58
CA ALA A 142 -18.59 5.65 -1.85
C ALA A 142 -17.13 5.29 -2.12
N THR A 143 -16.21 6.22 -1.92
CA THR A 143 -14.76 6.00 -2.00
C THR A 143 -14.32 4.96 -0.96
N PHE A 144 -14.80 5.07 0.27
CA PHE A 144 -14.51 4.08 1.32
C PHE A 144 -14.96 2.67 0.93
N HIS A 145 -16.20 2.52 0.44
CA HIS A 145 -16.72 1.23 -0.02
C HIS A 145 -15.96 0.71 -1.26
N ALA A 146 -15.60 1.57 -2.20
CA ALA A 146 -14.85 1.18 -3.37
C ALA A 146 -13.49 0.57 -2.99
N ILE A 147 -12.72 1.26 -2.14
CA ILE A 147 -11.39 0.82 -1.70
C ILE A 147 -11.47 -0.47 -0.88
N LEU A 148 -12.49 -0.62 -0.02
CA LEU A 148 -12.64 -1.77 0.85
C LEU A 148 -13.19 -3.01 0.12
N CYS A 149 -14.07 -2.83 -0.86
CA CYS A 149 -14.84 -3.91 -1.47
C CYS A 149 -14.69 -3.96 -3.00
N ALA A 150 -15.23 -2.97 -3.72
CA ALA A 150 -15.41 -3.06 -5.17
C ALA A 150 -14.09 -3.17 -5.95
N ASN A 151 -13.08 -2.42 -5.52
CA ASN A 151 -11.75 -2.42 -6.11
C ASN A 151 -11.05 -3.77 -5.92
N ALA A 152 -11.13 -4.32 -4.71
CA ALA A 152 -10.52 -5.62 -4.38
C ALA A 152 -11.15 -6.75 -5.20
N ALA A 153 -12.47 -6.76 -5.31
CA ALA A 153 -13.14 -7.76 -6.13
C ALA A 153 -12.85 -7.64 -7.63
N ARG A 154 -12.70 -6.41 -8.15
CA ARG A 154 -12.23 -6.21 -9.54
C ARG A 154 -10.78 -6.68 -9.72
N LEU A 155 -9.90 -6.39 -8.77
CA LEU A 155 -8.49 -6.76 -8.82
C LEU A 155 -8.29 -8.28 -8.74
N PHE A 156 -8.99 -8.94 -7.82
CA PHE A 156 -8.84 -10.37 -7.54
C PHE A 156 -9.91 -11.26 -8.19
N ALA A 157 -10.77 -10.69 -9.02
CA ALA A 157 -11.88 -11.37 -9.70
C ALA A 157 -12.79 -12.15 -8.73
N PHE A 158 -13.13 -11.56 -7.58
CA PHE A 158 -14.12 -12.16 -6.68
C PHE A 158 -15.50 -12.14 -7.33
N PRO A 159 -16.28 -13.24 -7.22
CA PRO A 159 -17.66 -13.26 -7.70
C PRO A 159 -18.53 -12.33 -6.85
N PHE A 160 -19.48 -11.64 -7.50
CA PHE A 160 -20.51 -10.83 -6.87
C PHE A 160 -21.89 -11.40 -7.18
#